data_AF-A0A1V4HQU5-F1
#
_entry.id   AF-A0A1V4HQU5-F1
#
_cell.length_a   1.000
_cell.length_b   1.000
_cell.length_c   1.000
_cell.angle_alpha   90.00
_cell.angle_beta   90.00
_cell.angle_gamma   90.00
#
_symmetry.space_group_name_H-M   'P 1'
#
loop_
_entity.id
_entity.type
_entity.pdbx_description
1 polymer ?
#
loop_
_entity_poly.entity_id
_entity_poly.type
_entity_poly.pdbx_seq_one_letter_code
_entity_poly.pdbx_strand_id
1 'polypeptide(L)' 'MRIQVQLAINGETVKQDVLEIAEQKLGEMTDEEIESAIEVNIRTWMDRMVQVEWEVIEE' A
#
# COMPACT_ATOMS: atom_id res chain seq x y z
N MET A 1 7.11 4.34 12.85
CA MET A 1 6.72 5.30 11.78
C MET A 1 5.31 5.00 11.27
N ARG A 2 4.52 6.03 10.97
CA ARG A 2 3.15 5.91 10.43
C ARG A 2 3.07 6.49 9.01
N ILE A 3 2.42 5.77 8.11
CA ILE A 3 2.31 6.13 6.68
C ILE A 3 0.83 6.15 6.32
N GLN A 4 0.35 7.27 5.84
CA GLN A 4 -1.00 7.35 5.31
C GLN A 4 -1.01 6.91 3.85
N VAL A 5 -1.86 5.95 3.52
CA VAL A 5 -2.11 5.49 2.15
C VAL A 5 -3.53 5.86 1.75
N GLN A 6 -3.69 6.24 0.48
CA GLN A 6 -4.98 6.55 -0.11
C GLN A 6 -5.10 5.79 -1.44
N LEU A 7 -6.18 5.03 -1.59
CA LEU A 7 -6.54 4.37 -2.84
C LEU A 7 -7.66 5.16 -3.51
N ALA A 8 -7.46 5.52 -4.77
CA ALA A 8 -8.46 6.17 -5.59
C ALA A 8 -8.80 5.32 -6.81
N ILE A 9 -10.08 5.27 -7.17
CA ILE A 9 -10.59 4.64 -8.40
C ILE A 9 -11.35 5.73 -9.17
N ASN A 10 -11.03 5.91 -10.45
CA ASN A 10 -11.59 6.98 -11.30
C ASN A 10 -11.42 8.39 -10.70
N GLY A 11 -10.32 8.64 -9.99
CA GLY A 11 -10.05 9.93 -9.36
C GLY A 11 -10.77 10.17 -8.03
N GLU A 12 -11.65 9.26 -7.60
CA GLU A 12 -12.33 9.34 -6.31
C GLU A 12 -11.62 8.48 -5.27
N THR A 13 -11.31 9.06 -4.11
CA THR A 13 -10.73 8.31 -2.99
C THR A 13 -11.77 7.33 -2.43
N VAL A 14 -11.55 6.05 -2.66
CA VAL A 14 -12.44 4.97 -2.19
C VAL A 14 -11.99 4.38 -0.86
N LYS A 15 -10.71 4.55 -0.50
CA LYS A 15 -10.17 4.07 0.78
C LYS A 15 -9.00 4.92 1.27
N GLN A 16 -8.95 5.11 2.59
CA GLN A 16 -7.80 5.65 3.30
C GLN A 16 -7.43 4.70 4.42
N ASP A 17 -6.13 4.53 4.65
CA ASP A 17 -5.60 3.68 5.71
C ASP A 17 -4.29 4.23 6.27
N VAL A 18 -3.90 3.75 7.45
CA VAL A 18 -2.64 4.11 8.08
C VAL A 18 -1.84 2.84 8.33
N LEU A 19 -0.70 2.72 7.64
CA LEU A 19 0.24 1.64 7.84
C LEU A 19 1.23 2.03 8.95
N GLU A 20 1.46 1.12 9.88
CA GLU A 20 2.44 1.30 10.94
C GLU A 20 3.65 0.40 10.69
N ILE A 21 4.82 1.03 10.56
CA ILE A 21 6.10 0.33 10.48
C ILE A 21 6.79 0.43 11.84
N ALA A 22 7.03 -0.73 12.45
CA ALA A 22 7.67 -0.84 13.75
C ALA A 22 9.09 -0.26 13.74
N GLU A 23 9.37 0.69 14.64
CA GLU A 23 10.62 1.47 14.67
C GLU A 23 11.87 0.63 14.90
N GLN A 24 11.73 -0.49 15.60
CA GLN A 24 12.78 -1.49 15.81
C GLN A 24 13.36 -2.06 14.50
N LYS A 25 12.65 -1.93 13.37
CA LYS A 25 13.18 -2.33 12.06
C LYS A 25 13.95 -1.21 11.36
N LEU A 26 13.80 0.04 11.78
CA LEU A 26 14.29 1.23 11.07
C LEU A 26 15.63 1.77 11.61
N GLY A 27 16.01 1.40 12.84
CA GLY A 27 17.11 2.06 13.57
C GLY A 27 18.51 1.95 12.94
N GLU A 28 18.73 1.02 12.01
CA GLU A 28 20.00 0.83 11.31
C GLU A 28 19.87 1.01 9.79
N MET A 29 18.69 1.36 9.30
CA MET A 29 18.42 1.47 7.87
C MET A 29 18.85 2.84 7.35
N THR A 30 19.48 2.84 6.19
CA THR A 30 19.67 4.05 5.38
C THR A 30 18.34 4.55 4.83
N ASP A 31 18.29 5.81 4.40
CA ASP A 31 17.07 6.41 3.83
C ASP A 31 16.56 5.60 2.61
N GLU A 32 17.47 5.13 1.74
CA GLU A 32 17.12 4.28 0.58
C GLU A 32 16.49 2.94 0.99
N GLU A 33 16.99 2.33 2.06
CA GLU A 33 16.42 1.09 2.60
C GLU A 33 15.06 1.34 3.25
N ILE A 34 14.88 2.48 3.93
CA ILE A 34 13.60 2.89 4.51
C ILE A 34 12.57 3.08 3.39
N GLU A 35 12.91 3.79 2.31
CA GLU A 35 12.04 3.94 1.14
C GLU A 35 11.64 2.59 0.55
N SER A 36 12.62 1.70 0.36
CA SER A 36 12.37 0.35 -0.14
C SER A 36 11.41 -0.44 0.78
N ALA A 37 11.57 -0.34 2.10
CA ALA A 37 10.68 -0.99 3.05
C ALA A 37 9.27 -0.41 3.03
N ILE A 38 9.13 0.91 2.83
CA ILE A 38 7.83 1.56 2.65
C ILE A 38 7.13 0.98 1.41
N GLU A 39 7.81 0.92 0.27
CA GLU A 39 7.25 0.39 -0.96
C GLU A 39 6.73 -1.05 -0.81
N VAL A 40 7.53 -1.91 -0.16
CA VAL A 40 7.13 -3.31 0.10
C VAL A 40 5.88 -3.38 0.99
N ASN A 41 5.78 -2.54 2.02
CA ASN A 41 4.60 -2.48 2.90
C ASN A 41 3.36 -2.01 2.14
N ILE A 42 3.48 -0.98 1.31
CA ILE A 42 2.37 -0.46 0.50
C ILE A 42 1.90 -1.52 -0.49
N ARG A 43 2.83 -2.19 -1.19
CA ARG A 43 2.48 -3.28 -2.14
C ARG A 43 1.77 -4.43 -1.42
N THR A 44 2.30 -4.87 -0.27
CA THR A 44 1.67 -5.90 0.55
C THR A 44 0.26 -5.50 1.00
N TRP A 45 0.06 -4.23 1.32
CA TRP A 45 -1.27 -3.70 1.65
C TRP A 45 -2.20 -3.70 0.43
N MET A 46 -1.73 -3.26 -0.74
CA MET A 46 -2.50 -3.29 -1.98
C MET A 46 -2.96 -4.70 -2.34
N ASP A 47 -2.04 -5.68 -2.29
CA ASP A 47 -2.32 -7.08 -2.62
C ASP A 47 -3.42 -7.69 -1.72
N ARG A 48 -3.59 -7.17 -0.51
CA ARG A 48 -4.64 -7.60 0.42
C ARG A 48 -5.97 -6.88 0.23
N MET A 49 -5.93 -5.65 -0.27
CA MET A 49 -7.10 -4.77 -0.32
C MET A 49 -7.81 -4.78 -1.68
N VAL A 50 -7.08 -5.07 -2.76
CA VAL A 50 -7.58 -4.94 -4.12
C VAL A 50 -7.60 -6.30 -4.80
N GLN A 51 -8.79 -6.75 -5.15
CA GLN A 51 -9.01 -7.89 -6.04
C GLN A 51 -9.84 -7.39 -7.23
N VAL A 52 -9.41 -7.75 -8.44
CA VAL A 52 -10.12 -7.43 -9.67
C VAL A 52 -10.62 -8.72 -10.28
N GLU A 53 -11.94 -8.81 -10.47
CA GLU A 53 -12.59 -9.91 -11.15
C GLU A 53 -13.20 -9.39 -12.45
N TRP A 54 -13.24 -10.23 -13.48
CA TRP A 54 -13.89 -9.90 -14.75
C TRP A 54 -14.60 -11.12 -15.32
N GLU A 55 -15.65 -10.85 -16.07
CA GLU A 55 -16.35 -11.83 -16.89
C GLU A 55 -16.59 -11.25 -18.28
N VAL A 56 -16.67 -12.11 -19.30
CA VAL A 56 -17.08 -11.71 -20.65
C VAL A 56 -18.61 -11.74 -20.69
N ILE A 57 -19.22 -10.61 -21.02
CA ILE A 57 -20.65 -10.53 -21.25
C ILE A 57 -20.86 -10.89 -22.74
N GLU A 58 -21.57 -11.98 -23.02
CA GLU A 58 -21.92 -12.40 -24.39
C GLU A 58 -22.76 -11.32 -25.11
N GLU A 59 -22.61 -11.20 -26.44
CA GLU A 59 -23.28 -10.18 -27.27
C GLU A 59 -24.81 -10.32 -27.35
#